data_AF-X6BFW9-F1
#
_entry.id   AF-X6BFW9-F1
#
_cell.length_a   1.000
_cell.length_b   1.000
_cell.length_c   1.000
_cell.angle_alpha   90.00
_cell.angle_beta   90.00
_cell.angle_gamma   90.00
#
_symmetry.space_group_name_H-M   'P 1'
#
loop_
_entity.id
_entity.type
_entity.pdbx_description
1 polymer ?
#
loop_
_entity_poly.entity_id
_entity_poly.type
_entity_poly.pdbx_seq_one_letter_code
_entity_poly.pdbx_strand_id
1 'polypeptide(L)' 'MDGQYLPMSEAKISVLDWRFLHSDATYNTVRVWNGRYFRLDLHLDRYSGAWSGCE' A
#
# COMPACT_ATOMS: atom_id res chain seq x y z
N MET A 1 10.38 3.20 -0.17
CA MET A 1 10.05 4.22 0.85
C MET A 1 10.60 5.56 0.38
N ASP A 2 9.78 6.61 0.35
CA ASP A 2 10.18 7.97 -0.08
C ASP A 2 10.91 8.03 -1.43
N GLY A 3 10.35 7.34 -2.43
CA GLY A 3 10.92 7.26 -3.78
C GLY A 3 12.04 6.23 -3.97
N GLN A 4 12.48 5.54 -2.90
CA GLN A 4 13.59 4.59 -2.95
C GLN A 4 13.12 3.12 -2.82
N TYR A 5 13.77 2.20 -3.53
CA TYR A 5 13.61 0.75 -3.31
C TYR A 5 14.57 0.31 -2.20
N LEU A 6 14.03 -0.32 -1.15
CA LEU A 6 14.79 -0.75 0.03
C LEU A 6 14.52 -2.23 0.33
N PRO A 7 15.49 -2.98 0.88
CA PRO A 7 15.23 -4.27 1.51
C PRO A 7 14.19 -4.15 2.63
N MET A 8 13.39 -5.20 2.82
CA MET A 8 12.32 -5.19 3.82
C MET A 8 12.82 -4.90 5.25
N SER A 9 14.00 -5.41 5.61
CA SER A 9 14.63 -5.20 6.91
C SER A 9 15.04 -3.74 7.18
N GLU A 10 15.14 -2.92 6.13
CA GLU A 10 15.58 -1.53 6.21
C GLU A 10 14.40 -0.54 6.13
N ALA A 11 13.22 -1.00 5.73
CA ALA A 11 12.01 -0.18 5.69
C ALA A 11 11.57 0.21 7.12
N LYS A 12 11.43 1.52 7.38
CA LYS A 12 11.12 2.05 8.72
C LYS A 12 10.17 3.24 8.62
N ILE A 13 9.02 3.16 9.28
CA ILE A 13 8.12 4.31 9.47
C ILE A 13 8.35 4.95 10.84
N SER A 14 7.96 6.21 11.00
CA SER A 14 7.94 6.86 12.31
C SER A 14 6.90 6.19 13.21
N VAL A 15 7.22 6.00 14.49
CA VAL A 15 6.22 5.59 15.50
C VAL A 15 5.15 6.64 15.75
N LEU A 16 5.42 7.89 15.34
CA LEU A 16 4.47 9.02 15.42
C LEU A 16 3.63 9.17 14.14
N ASP A 17 3.78 8.27 13.17
CA ASP A 17 2.97 8.29 11.95
C ASP A 17 1.48 8.07 12.29
N TRP A 18 0.60 8.90 11.74
CA TRP A 18 -0.85 8.85 12.00
C TRP A 18 -1.47 7.50 11.60
N ARG A 19 -0.95 6.91 10.52
CA ARG A 19 -1.34 5.59 10.02
C ARG A 19 -1.00 4.48 11.01
N PHE A 20 0.06 4.67 11.80
CA PHE A 20 0.44 3.75 12.86
C PHE A 20 -0.32 4.01 14.16
N LEU A 21 -0.38 5.27 14.61
CA LEU A 21 -1.01 5.64 15.87
C LEU A 21 -2.53 5.43 15.89
N HIS A 22 -3.20 5.67 14.76
CA HIS A 22 -4.66 5.65 14.66
C HIS A 22 -5.19 4.59 13.70
N SER A 23 -4.32 3.78 13.10
CA SER A 23 -4.70 2.87 12.01
C SER A 23 -5.39 3.59 10.84
N ASP A 24 -5.12 4.89 10.69
CA ASP A 24 -5.74 5.74 9.67
C ASP A 24 -5.03 5.55 8.33
N ALA A 25 -5.31 4.41 7.70
CA ALA A 25 -4.76 4.03 6.41
C ALA A 25 -5.68 3.04 5.71
N THR A 26 -5.73 3.14 4.40
CA THR A 26 -6.22 2.07 3.52
C THR A 26 -5.03 1.46 2.78
N TYR A 27 -5.10 0.16 2.50
CA TYR A 27 -4.07 -0.55 1.76
C TYR A 27 -4.68 -1.62 0.87
N ASN A 28 -3.90 -2.06 -0.10
CA ASN A 28 -4.27 -3.14 -1.01
C ASN A 28 -3.08 -4.08 -1.20
N THR A 29 -3.36 -5.35 -1.50
CA THR A 29 -2.34 -6.34 -1.80
C THR A 29 -2.55 -6.89 -3.19
N VAL A 30 -1.48 -7.02 -3.95
CA VAL A 30 -1.48 -7.64 -5.28
C VAL A 30 -0.62 -8.88 -5.25
N ARG A 31 -0.98 -9.88 -6.04
CA ARG A 31 -0.21 -11.12 -6.20
C ARG A 31 0.38 -11.16 -7.61
N VAL A 32 1.66 -11.52 -7.68
CA VAL A 32 2.36 -11.81 -8.93
C VAL A 32 2.68 -13.30 -8.95
N TRP A 33 2.35 -13.95 -10.05
CA TRP A 33 2.69 -15.35 -10.29
C TRP A 33 3.23 -15.49 -11.71
N ASN A 34 4.38 -16.17 -11.84
CA ASN A 34 5.07 -16.34 -13.12
C ASN A 34 5.27 -15.02 -13.91
N GLY A 35 5.69 -13.96 -13.21
CA GLY A 35 5.91 -12.64 -13.79
C GLY A 35 4.62 -11.89 -14.22
N ARG A 36 3.43 -12.38 -13.85
CA ARG A 36 2.15 -11.77 -14.22
C ARG A 36 1.36 -11.37 -12.99
N TYR A 37 0.81 -10.16 -12.99
CA TYR A 37 -0.13 -9.71 -11.96
C TYR A 37 -1.47 -10.42 -12.12
N PHE A 38 -2.07 -10.82 -11.00
CA PHE A 38 -3.44 -11.30 -11.00
C PHE A 38 -4.40 -10.12 -10.85
N ARG A 39 -5.16 -9.80 -11.91
CA ARG A 39 -6.25 -8.80 -11.93
C ARG A 39 -5.85 -7.41 -11.42
N LEU A 40 -4.69 -6.89 -11.84
CA LEU A 40 -4.12 -5.63 -11.36
C LEU A 40 -5.11 -4.46 -11.41
N ASP A 41 -5.83 -4.30 -12.53
CA ASP A 41 -6.75 -3.16 -12.74
C ASP A 41 -7.83 -3.10 -11.67
N LEU A 42 -8.44 -4.25 -11.31
CA LEU A 42 -9.45 -4.31 -10.25
C LEU A 42 -8.88 -3.95 -8.87
N HIS A 43 -7.60 -4.27 -8.62
CA HIS A 43 -6.96 -3.87 -7.38
C HIS A 43 -6.71 -2.36 -7.34
N LEU A 44 -6.35 -1.74 -8.46
CA LEU A 44 -6.15 -0.29 -8.56
C LEU A 44 -7.48 0.46 -8.41
N ASP A 45 -8.53 0.03 -9.12
CA ASP A 45 -9.87 0.62 -9.03
C ASP A 45 -10.42 0.57 -7.60
N ARG A 46 -10.21 -0.56 -6.90
CA ARG A 46 -10.59 -0.70 -5.49
C ARG A 46 -9.80 0.25 -4.61
N TYR A 47 -8.50 0.40 -4.85
CA TYR A 47 -7.66 1.28 -4.05
C TYR A 47 -8.06 2.75 -4.23
N SER A 48 -8.28 3.20 -5.46
CA SER A 48 -8.74 4.57 -5.72
C SER A 48 -10.12 4.83 -5.11
N GLY A 49 -11.05 3.87 -5.23
CA GLY A 49 -12.36 3.99 -4.60
C GLY A 49 -12.30 4.03 -3.07
N ALA A 50 -11.44 3.21 -2.45
CA ALA A 50 -11.24 3.24 -1.01
C ALA A 50 -10.59 4.55 -0.54
N TRP A 51 -9.60 5.05 -1.27
CA TRP A 51 -8.96 6.34 -0.99
C TRP A 51 -9.95 7.50 -1.02
N SER A 52 -10.75 7.60 -2.08
CA SER A 52 -11.77 8.65 -2.22
C SER A 52 -12.87 8.60 -1.15
N GLY A 53 -13.05 7.46 -0.47
CA GLY A 53 -13.97 7.36 0.67
C GLY A 53 -13.38 7.79 2.01
N CYS A 54 -12.06 7.99 2.08
CA CYS A 54 -11.33 8.43 3.28
C CYS A 54 -10.95 9.92 3.23
N GLU A 55 -11.01 10.57 2.05
CA GLU A 55 -10.96 12.04 1.90
C GLU A 55 -12.30 12.70 2.25
#